data_AF-A0A1Z8NKK1-F1
#
_entry.id   AF-A0A1Z8NKK1-F1
#
_cell.length_a   1.000
_cell.length_b   1.000
_cell.length_c   1.000
_cell.angle_alpha   90.00
_cell.angle_beta   90.00
_cell.angle_gamma   90.00
#
_symmetry.space_group_name_H-M   'P 1'
#
loop_
_entity.id
_entity.type
_entity.pdbx_description
1 polymer ?
#
loop_
_entity_poly.entity_id
_entity_poly.type
_entity_poly.pdbx_seq_one_letter_code
_entity_poly.pdbx_strand_id
1 'polypeptide(L)' 'MGEAWLQQSNGPWVERFHRNPALETDSGARVMAVDRGRMVDRDEPPLLKSRSQLTLNQAREHWKARVKAGWKRVEPQW' A
#
# COMPACT_ATOMS: atom_id res chain seq x y z
N MET A 1 9.81 -0.79 7.28
CA MET A 1 9.17 -0.79 5.95
C MET A 1 9.42 0.60 5.39
N GLY A 2 10.10 0.67 4.25
CA GLY A 2 10.17 1.90 3.45
C GLY A 2 8.90 2.02 2.61
N GLU A 3 8.96 2.76 1.53
CA GLU A 3 7.91 2.75 0.54
C GLU A 3 7.90 1.44 -0.28
N ALA A 4 6.72 0.88 -0.55
CA ALA A 4 6.60 -0.36 -1.31
C ALA A 4 5.23 -0.51 -1.98
N TRP A 5 5.17 -1.26 -3.08
CA TRP A 5 3.95 -1.53 -3.83
C TRP A 5 3.67 -3.03 -3.93
N LEU A 6 2.39 -3.38 -3.87
CA LEU A 6 1.87 -4.70 -4.19
C LEU A 6 0.80 -4.58 -5.27
N GLN A 7 0.81 -5.48 -6.23
CA GLN A 7 -0.23 -5.62 -7.23
C GLN A 7 -0.94 -6.96 -7.08
N GLN A 8 -2.26 -6.96 -7.23
CA GLN A 8 -3.06 -8.16 -7.23
C GLN A 8 -2.73 -9.00 -8.48
N SER A 9 -2.47 -10.29 -8.28
CA SER A 9 -2.32 -11.21 -9.43
C SER A 9 -3.62 -11.27 -10.24
N ASN A 10 -3.49 -11.05 -11.55
CA ASN A 10 -4.59 -11.05 -12.54
C ASN A 10 -5.74 -10.07 -12.22
N GLY A 11 -5.52 -9.08 -11.36
CA GLY A 11 -6.53 -8.11 -10.94
C GLY A 11 -6.10 -6.67 -11.17
N PRO A 12 -7.06 -5.73 -11.15
CA PRO A 12 -6.78 -4.33 -11.45
C PRO A 12 -6.21 -3.58 -10.22
N TRP A 13 -6.07 -4.22 -9.07
CA TRP A 13 -5.76 -3.53 -7.82
C TRP A 13 -4.27 -3.44 -7.56
N VAL A 14 -3.84 -2.25 -7.14
CA VAL A 14 -2.49 -1.96 -6.65
C VAL A 14 -2.60 -1.30 -5.27
N GLU A 15 -1.73 -1.67 -4.36
CA GLU A 15 -1.61 -1.08 -3.03
C GLU A 15 -0.20 -0.49 -2.84
N ARG A 16 -0.13 0.81 -2.48
CA ARG A 16 1.09 1.51 -2.10
C ARG A 16 1.13 1.66 -0.59
N PHE A 17 2.23 1.23 0.01
CA PHE A 17 2.52 1.31 1.44
C PHE A 17 3.60 2.35 1.64
N HIS A 18 3.30 3.42 2.36
CA HIS A 18 4.28 4.47 2.62
C HIS A 18 4.11 5.03 4.03
N ARG A 19 5.15 5.70 4.55
CA ARG A 19 5.05 6.37 5.85
C ARG A 19 4.12 7.58 5.74
N ASN A 20 3.44 7.89 6.84
CA ASN A 20 2.66 9.12 6.96
C ASN A 20 3.11 9.91 8.20
N PRO A 21 4.20 10.69 8.09
CA PRO A 21 4.77 11.46 9.20
C PRO A 21 3.79 12.48 9.79
N ALA A 22 2.87 13.00 8.99
CA ALA A 22 1.88 13.98 9.43
C ALA A 22 0.91 13.44 10.50
N LEU A 23 0.85 12.12 10.70
CA LEU A 23 0.01 11.45 11.68
C LEU A 23 0.81 10.69 12.72
N GLU A 24 2.14 10.76 12.66
CA GLU A 24 2.98 10.26 13.74
C GLU A 24 2.72 11.13 14.97
N THR A 25 2.46 10.48 16.11
CA THR A 25 2.20 11.17 17.38
C THR A 25 3.47 11.16 18.23
N ASP A 26 3.53 12.05 19.22
CA ASP A 26 4.65 12.14 20.17
C ASP A 26 4.90 10.84 20.97
N SER A 27 3.95 9.90 20.95
CA SER A 27 4.11 8.55 21.51
C SER A 27 5.10 7.66 20.73
N GLY A 28 5.60 8.11 19.58
CA GLY A 28 6.51 7.35 18.72
C GLY A 28 5.82 6.27 17.88
N ALA A 29 4.49 6.24 17.87
CA ALA A 29 3.71 5.33 17.02
C ALA A 29 3.94 5.65 15.54
N ARG A 30 4.61 4.74 14.83
CA ARG A 30 4.82 4.86 13.38
C ARG A 30 3.55 4.54 12.61
N VAL A 31 3.03 5.54 11.91
CA VAL A 31 1.83 5.43 11.09
C VAL A 31 2.21 5.26 9.62
N MET A 32 1.58 4.29 8.97
CA MET A 32 1.68 4.00 7.55
C MET A 32 0.36 4.37 6.87
N ALA A 33 0.45 4.96 5.68
CA ALA A 33 -0.67 5.05 4.76
C ALA A 33 -0.62 3.87 3.78
N VAL A 34 -1.78 3.28 3.54
CA VAL A 34 -1.98 2.26 2.50
C VAL A 34 -2.98 2.81 1.50
N ASP A 35 -2.48 3.14 0.33
CA ASP A 35 -3.25 3.65 -0.79
C ASP A 35 -3.64 2.51 -1.72
N ARG A 36 -4.94 2.35 -1.96
CA ARG A 36 -5.46 1.36 -2.90
C ARG A 36 -5.90 2.07 -4.18
N GLY A 37 -5.15 1.80 -5.24
CA GLY A 37 -5.43 2.28 -6.60
C GLY A 37 -6.01 1.16 -7.48
N ARG A 38 -6.77 1.55 -8.50
CA ARG A 38 -7.27 0.65 -9.55
C ARG A 38 -6.62 1.03 -10.87
N MET A 39 -5.88 0.10 -11.48
CA MET A 39 -5.45 0.19 -12.87
C MET A 39 -6.69 0.25 -13.77
N VAL A 40 -6.75 1.26 -14.63
CA VAL A 40 -7.76 1.39 -15.68
C VAL A 40 -7.14 0.93 -16.99
N ASP A 41 -5.99 1.50 -17.33
CA ASP A 41 -5.13 1.11 -18.44
C ASP A 41 -3.70 0.80 -17.96
N ARG A 42 -2.94 0.04 -18.76
CA ARG A 42 -1.57 -0.39 -18.36
C ARG A 42 -0.54 0.73 -18.35
N ASP A 43 -0.74 1.74 -19.19
CA ASP A 43 0.20 2.84 -19.38
C ASP A 43 -0.17 4.08 -18.55
N GLU A 44 -1.26 4.01 -17.79
CA GLU A 44 -1.72 5.10 -16.93
C GLU A 44 -1.48 4.80 -15.45
N PRO A 45 -1.16 5.83 -14.63
CA PRO A 45 -1.14 5.70 -13.19
C PRO A 45 -2.49 5.16 -12.66
N PRO A 46 -2.47 4.17 -11.77
CA PRO A 46 -3.67 3.66 -11.13
C PRO A 46 -4.47 4.74 -10.41
N LEU A 47 -5.78 4.73 -10.62
CA LEU A 47 -6.69 5.70 -10.02
C LEU A 47 -6.90 5.38 -8.53
N LEU A 48 -6.48 6.29 -7.65
CA LEU A 48 -6.66 6.15 -6.20
C LEU A 48 -8.14 6.02 -5.84
N LYS A 49 -8.49 4.97 -5.10
CA LYS A 49 -9.86 4.68 -4.66
C LYS A 49 -10.05 4.85 -3.16
N SER A 50 -9.04 4.51 -2.36
CA SER A 50 -9.10 4.67 -0.91
C SER A 50 -7.70 4.80 -0.31
N ARG A 51 -7.60 5.52 0.79
CA ARG A 51 -6.41 5.59 1.66
C ARG A 51 -6.81 5.11 3.05
N SER A 52 -6.06 4.17 3.61
CA SER A 52 -6.22 3.72 5.00
C SER A 52 -4.98 4.05 5.80
N GLN A 53 -5.17 4.33 7.09
CA GLN A 53 -4.09 4.59 8.04
C GLN A 53 -3.94 3.37 8.93
N LEU A 54 -2.73 2.84 9.01
CA LEU A 54 -2.41 1.67 9.80
C LEU A 54 -1.18 1.96 10.67
N THR A 55 -1.10 1.36 11.85
CA THR A 55 0.18 1.28 12.54
C THR A 55 1.17 0.46 11.71
N LEU A 56 2.47 0.63 11.97
CA LEU A 56 3.51 -0.15 11.30
C LEU A 56 3.28 -1.68 11.42
N ASN A 57 2.78 -2.16 12.56
CA ASN A 57 2.51 -3.58 12.75
C ASN A 57 1.31 -4.05 11.92
N GLN A 58 0.20 -3.31 11.93
CA GLN A 58 -0.96 -3.60 11.08
C GLN A 58 -0.60 -3.56 9.60
N ALA A 59 0.21 -2.59 9.16
CA ALA A 59 0.66 -2.51 7.77
C ALA A 59 1.51 -3.72 7.36
N ARG A 60 2.37 -4.22 8.26
CA ARG A 60 3.16 -5.44 8.04
C ARG A 60 2.28 -6.69 7.95
N GLU A 61 1.26 -6.79 8.79
CA GLU A 61 0.30 -7.90 8.75
C GLU A 61 -0.53 -7.86 7.48
N HIS A 62 -1.03 -6.69 7.10
CA HIS A 62 -1.77 -6.46 5.85
C HIS A 62 -0.90 -6.84 4.64
N TRP A 63 0.35 -6.39 4.60
CA TRP A 63 1.32 -6.78 3.57
C TRP A 63 1.48 -8.31 3.48
N LYS A 64 1.72 -8.98 4.62
CA LYS A 64 1.89 -10.44 4.65
C LYS A 64 0.64 -11.16 4.16
N ALA A 65 -0.55 -10.68 4.54
CA ALA A 65 -1.82 -11.24 4.08
C ALA A 65 -1.99 -11.11 2.55
N ARG A 66 -1.62 -9.95 1.98
CA ARG A 66 -1.63 -9.73 0.52
C ARG A 66 -0.68 -10.66 -0.22
N VAL A 67 0.56 -10.77 0.25
CA VAL A 67 1.55 -11.69 -0.32
C VAL A 67 1.07 -13.14 -0.24
N LYS A 68 0.50 -13.56 0.90
CA LYS A 68 -0.10 -14.89 1.06
C LYS A 68 -1.29 -15.12 0.10
N ALA A 69 -2.06 -14.08 -0.20
CA ALA A 69 -3.14 -14.11 -1.19
C ALA A 69 -2.64 -14.03 -2.65
N GLY A 70 -1.32 -14.12 -2.89
CA GLY A 70 -0.74 -14.14 -4.21
C GLY A 70 -0.51 -12.76 -4.84
N TRP A 71 -0.59 -11.67 -4.06
CA TRP A 71 -0.17 -10.36 -4.56
C TRP A 71 1.34 -10.34 -4.76
N LYS A 72 1.78 -9.65 -5.82
CA LYS A 72 3.20 -9.56 -6.19
C LYS A 72 3.74 -8.20 -5.87
N ARG A 73 4.98 -8.15 -5.41
CA ARG A 73 5.73 -6.90 -5.30
C ARG A 73 6.04 -6.38 -6.69
N VAL A 74 5.84 -5.08 -6.89
CA VAL A 74 6.07 -4.39 -8.15
C VAL A 74 6.88 -3.12 -7.91
N GLU A 75 7.45 -2.60 -8.99
CA GLU A 75 8.09 -1.28 -9.00
C GLU A 75 7.05 -0.17 -8.73
N PRO A 76 7.50 1.03 -8.31
CA PRO A 76 6.63 2.18 -8.12
C PRO A 76 5.68 2.40 -9.29
N GLN A 77 4.39 2.54 -8.99
CA GLN A 77 3.35 2.72 -10.01
C GLN A 77 2.89 4.18 -10.12
N TRP A 78 3.10 4.99 -9.07
CA TRP A 78 2.88 6.44 -9.00
C TRP A 78 3.43 7.03 -7.70
#